data_AF-A0A6A6Y6T9-F1
#
_entry.id   AF-A0A6A6Y6T9-F1
#
_cell.length_a   1.000
_cell.length_b   1.000
_cell.length_c   1.000
_cell.angle_alpha   90.00
_cell.angle_beta   90.00
_cell.angle_gamma   90.00
#
_symmetry.space_group_name_H-M   'P 1'
#
loop_
_entity.id
_entity.type
_entity.pdbx_description
1 polymer ?
#
loop_
_entity_poly.entity_id
_entity_poly.type
_entity_poly.pdbx_seq_one_letter_code
_entity_poly.pdbx_strand_id
1 'polypeptide(L)'
;MDAASIALAEGLGPNEPRSYRALSKCHRVACTTLWNRAHRQPLKEDKAKGQQYLTPMEEKALTKYSIHMSTIGYPVRIKYIPSLAFVIARQRTTNTKIKPPSTSWIEAFKRRNP
;
A
#
# COMPACT_ATOMS: atom_id res chain seq x y z
N MET A 1 15.22 6.16 -12.29
CA MET A 1 15.59 6.25 -10.86
C MET A 1 15.81 7.71 -10.52
N ASP A 2 15.47 8.16 -9.32
CA ASP A 2 15.74 9.54 -8.88
C ASP A 2 17.21 9.70 -8.43
N ALA A 3 17.72 10.93 -8.49
CA ALA A 3 19.12 11.26 -8.17
C ALA A 3 19.55 10.83 -6.76
N ALA A 4 18.62 10.84 -5.79
CA ALA A 4 18.88 10.37 -4.43
C ALA A 4 19.04 8.84 -4.34
N SER A 5 18.34 8.05 -5.15
CA SER A 5 18.55 6.60 -5.22
C SER A 5 19.88 6.24 -5.87
N ILE A 6 20.28 6.98 -6.91
CA ILE A 6 21.58 6.81 -7.58
C ILE A 6 22.70 7.10 -6.58
N ALA A 7 22.64 8.23 -5.88
CA ALA A 7 23.61 8.59 -4.84
C ALA A 7 23.69 7.56 -3.70
N LEU A 8 22.56 6.99 -3.27
CA LEU A 8 22.57 5.93 -2.25
C LEU A 8 23.15 4.61 -2.79
N ALA A 9 22.93 4.27 -4.06
CA ALA A 9 23.43 3.06 -4.70
C ALA A 9 24.93 3.13 -5.03
N GLU A 10 25.39 4.23 -5.62
CA GLU A 10 26.80 4.49 -5.96
C GLU A 10 27.68 4.58 -4.71
N GLY A 11 27.17 5.16 -3.62
CA GLY A 11 27.93 5.27 -2.38
C GLY A 11 29.13 6.22 -2.49
N LEU A 12 30.10 6.07 -1.59
CA LEU A 12 31.38 6.79 -1.64
C LEU A 12 32.50 5.79 -1.90
N GLY A 13 33.68 6.27 -2.30
CA GLY A 13 34.86 5.42 -2.51
C GLY A 13 35.23 4.59 -1.28
N PRO A 14 36.03 3.52 -1.45
CA PRO A 14 36.22 2.46 -0.45
C PRO A 14 36.79 2.91 0.91
N ASN A 15 37.35 4.11 1.01
CA ASN A 15 37.98 4.64 2.22
C ASN A 15 37.17 5.73 2.95
N GLU A 16 35.96 6.08 2.48
CA GLU A 16 35.15 7.13 3.11
C GLU A 16 33.97 6.57 3.93
N PRO A 17 33.71 7.10 5.15
CA PRO A 17 32.52 6.72 5.90
C PRO A 17 31.25 7.11 5.13
N ARG A 18 30.36 6.14 4.90
CA ARG A 18 29.08 6.30 4.18
C ARG A 18 28.09 7.14 4.99
N SER A 19 28.39 8.43 5.15
CA SER A 19 27.57 9.41 5.86
C SER A 19 26.73 10.23 4.88
N TYR A 20 25.49 10.58 5.27
CA TYR A 20 24.61 11.41 4.44
C TYR A 20 25.22 12.76 4.09
N ARG A 21 26.09 13.29 4.95
CA ARG A 21 26.77 14.57 4.75
C ARG A 21 27.84 14.50 3.67
N ALA A 22 28.57 13.38 3.59
CA ALA A 22 29.56 13.15 2.54
C ALA A 22 28.88 12.83 1.19
N LEU A 23 27.83 12.01 1.19
CA LEU A 23 27.02 11.73 -0.01
C LEU A 23 26.36 13.00 -0.59
N SER A 24 25.88 13.88 0.28
CA SER A 24 25.30 15.17 -0.12
C SER A 24 26.29 16.07 -0.85
N LYS A 25 27.53 16.13 -0.35
CA LYS A 25 28.61 16.91 -0.98
C LYS A 25 29.03 16.33 -2.33
N CYS A 26 29.13 15.00 -2.43
CA CYS A 26 29.57 14.31 -3.64
C CYS A 26 28.52 14.40 -4.76
N HIS A 27 27.27 14.03 -4.47
CA HIS A 27 26.20 13.96 -5.47
C HIS A 27 25.38 15.26 -5.58
N ARG A 28 25.71 16.30 -4.80
CA ARG A 28 24.98 17.57 -4.72
C ARG A 28 23.48 17.42 -4.43
N VAL A 29 23.13 16.43 -3.60
CA VAL A 29 21.75 16.16 -3.15
C VAL A 29 21.64 16.52 -1.68
N ALA A 30 20.65 17.33 -1.28
CA ALA A 30 20.50 17.75 0.12
C ALA A 30 20.48 16.55 1.09
N CYS A 31 21.18 16.68 2.23
CA CYS A 31 21.25 15.63 3.26
C CYS A 31 19.87 15.15 3.73
N THR A 32 18.91 16.07 3.85
CA THR A 32 17.53 15.77 4.24
C THR A 32 16.83 14.93 3.18
N THR A 33 17.11 15.15 1.89
CA THR A 33 16.58 14.34 0.78
C THR A 33 17.16 12.93 0.80
N LEU A 34 18.46 12.78 1.04
CA LEU A 34 19.10 11.46 1.18
C LEU A 34 18.63 10.71 2.43
N TRP A 35 18.53 11.40 3.57
CA TRP A 35 18.01 10.85 4.82
C TRP A 35 16.55 10.44 4.68
N ASN A 36 15.72 11.31 4.08
CA ASN A 36 14.34 10.99 3.76
C ASN A 36 14.27 9.82 2.77
N ARG A 37 15.12 9.72 1.75
CA ARG A 37 15.07 8.59 0.80
C ARG A 37 15.51 7.26 1.43
N ALA A 38 16.52 7.29 2.29
CA ALA A 38 17.04 6.11 2.99
C ALA A 38 16.13 5.65 4.14
N HIS A 39 15.42 6.58 4.80
CA HIS A 39 14.59 6.29 6.00
C HIS A 39 13.08 6.47 5.78
N ARG A 40 12.64 7.09 4.70
CA ARG A 40 11.23 7.17 4.27
C ARG A 40 11.12 6.60 2.86
N GLN A 41 10.16 5.78 2.50
CA GLN A 41 9.06 5.05 3.11
C GLN A 41 8.56 4.17 1.95
N PRO A 42 7.63 3.21 2.15
CA PRO A 42 7.06 2.43 1.05
C PRO A 42 6.60 3.35 -0.09
N LEU A 43 6.71 2.91 -1.35
CA LEU A 43 6.24 3.67 -2.53
C LEU A 43 4.83 4.22 -2.26
N LYS A 44 4.44 5.35 -2.86
CA LYS A 44 3.08 5.92 -2.67
C LYS A 44 1.99 4.84 -2.82
N GLU A 45 2.22 3.89 -3.72
CA GLU A 45 1.40 2.71 -3.94
C GLU A 45 1.36 1.75 -2.75
N ASP A 46 2.48 1.46 -2.11
CA ASP A 46 2.55 0.56 -0.95
C ASP A 46 1.95 1.21 0.30
N LYS A 47 2.12 2.53 0.45
CA LYS A 47 1.35 3.30 1.44
C LYS A 47 -0.14 3.24 1.17
N ALA A 48 -0.57 3.39 -0.09
CA ALA A 48 -1.97 3.29 -0.46
C ALA A 48 -2.52 1.89 -0.19
N LYS A 49 -1.76 0.83 -0.49
CA LYS A 49 -2.11 -0.57 -0.13
C LYS A 49 -2.24 -0.74 1.38
N GLY A 50 -1.33 -0.19 2.18
CA GLY A 50 -1.38 -0.26 3.65
C GLY A 50 -2.53 0.53 4.28
N GLN A 51 -3.08 1.51 3.57
CA GLN A 51 -4.25 2.31 4.01
C GLN A 51 -5.58 1.75 3.48
N GLN A 52 -5.57 0.65 2.72
CA GLN A 52 -6.80 0.00 2.29
C GLN A 52 -7.51 -0.66 3.49
N TYR A 53 -8.83 -0.67 3.41
CA TYR A 53 -9.68 -1.31 4.42
C TYR A 53 -9.43 -2.82 4.50
N LEU A 54 -9.35 -3.46 3.33
CA LEU A 54 -8.96 -4.86 3.14
C LEU A 54 -7.50 -4.92 2.72
N THR A 55 -6.80 -5.98 3.09
CA THR A 55 -5.50 -6.29 2.48
C THR A 55 -5.69 -6.65 1.00
N PRO A 56 -4.66 -6.50 0.15
CA PRO A 56 -4.75 -6.92 -1.25
C PRO A 56 -5.15 -8.40 -1.43
N MET A 57 -4.77 -9.27 -0.48
CA MET A 57 -5.13 -10.68 -0.50
C MET A 57 -6.62 -10.90 -0.18
N GLU A 58 -7.14 -10.19 0.82
CA GLU A 58 -8.56 -10.22 1.18
C GLU A 58 -9.44 -9.65 0.06
N GLU A 59 -9.03 -8.52 -0.53
CA GLU A 59 -9.74 -7.91 -1.66
C GLU A 59 -9.81 -8.88 -2.85
N LYS A 60 -8.69 -9.53 -3.19
CA LYS A 60 -8.64 -10.56 -4.24
C LYS A 60 -9.55 -11.75 -3.93
N ALA A 61 -9.58 -12.22 -2.68
CA ALA A 61 -10.43 -13.33 -2.26
C ALA A 61 -11.92 -12.96 -2.38
N LEU A 62 -12.30 -11.75 -1.97
CA LEU A 62 -13.68 -11.26 -2.07
C LEU A 62 -14.13 -11.12 -3.53
N THR A 63 -13.26 -10.63 -4.42
CA THR A 63 -13.53 -10.56 -5.87
C THR A 63 -13.68 -11.95 -6.47
N LYS A 64 -12.79 -12.90 -6.14
CA LYS A 64 -12.90 -14.30 -6.60
C LYS A 64 -14.21 -14.95 -6.13
N TYR A 65 -14.59 -14.74 -4.87
CA TYR A 65 -15.85 -15.21 -4.33
C TYR A 65 -17.04 -14.62 -5.10
N SER A 66 -17.02 -13.32 -5.38
CA SER A 66 -18.10 -12.65 -6.12
C SER A 66 -18.25 -13.18 -7.55
N ILE A 67 -17.13 -13.42 -8.25
CA ILE A 67 -17.14 -14.03 -9.58
C ILE A 67 -17.70 -15.45 -9.51
N HIS A 68 -17.22 -16.25 -8.55
CA HIS A 68 -17.67 -17.62 -8.38
C HIS A 68 -19.18 -17.71 -8.12
N MET A 69 -19.70 -16.85 -7.24
CA MET A 69 -21.12 -16.76 -6.96
C MET A 69 -21.94 -16.39 -8.20
N SER A 70 -21.44 -15.48 -9.04
CA SER A 70 -22.06 -15.17 -10.34
C SER A 70 -22.05 -16.37 -11.30
N THR A 71 -20.97 -17.16 -11.34
CA THR A 71 -20.91 -18.36 -12.20
C THR A 71 -21.90 -19.45 -11.79
N ILE A 72 -22.27 -19.52 -10.51
CA ILE A 72 -23.27 -20.49 -10.00
C ILE A 72 -24.70 -19.93 -10.12
N GLY A 73 -24.88 -18.73 -10.68
CA GLY A 73 -26.20 -18.10 -10.89
C GLY A 73 -26.70 -17.27 -9.72
N TYR A 74 -25.86 -17.03 -8.70
CA TYR A 74 -26.20 -16.22 -7.53
C TYR A 74 -25.29 -14.99 -7.41
N PRO A 75 -25.38 -14.01 -8.33
CA PRO A 75 -24.51 -12.84 -8.31
C PRO A 75 -24.65 -12.06 -6.99
N VAL A 76 -23.51 -11.80 -6.34
CA VAL A 76 -23.46 -10.99 -5.11
C VAL A 76 -23.78 -9.55 -5.47
N ARG A 77 -24.90 -9.02 -4.93
CA ARG A 77 -25.27 -7.63 -5.18
C ARG A 77 -24.27 -6.69 -4.52
N ILE A 78 -23.89 -5.63 -5.23
CA ILE A 78 -22.86 -4.68 -4.81
C ILE A 78 -23.14 -4.02 -3.45
N LYS A 79 -24.41 -3.89 -3.07
CA LYS A 79 -24.84 -3.37 -1.76
C LYS A 79 -24.40 -4.21 -0.57
N TYR A 80 -24.10 -5.51 -0.78
CA TYR A 80 -23.66 -6.43 0.27
C TYR A 80 -22.13 -6.51 0.40
N ILE A 81 -21.38 -6.00 -0.57
CA ILE A 81 -19.92 -6.00 -0.56
C ILE A 81 -19.33 -5.27 0.66
N PRO A 82 -19.85 -4.10 1.10
CA PRO A 82 -19.40 -3.45 2.34
C PRO A 82 -19.57 -4.33 3.58
N SER A 83 -20.70 -5.03 3.68
CA SER A 83 -20.98 -5.91 4.82
C SER A 83 -20.04 -7.11 4.85
N LEU A 84 -19.76 -7.71 3.68
CA LEU A 84 -18.77 -8.78 3.57
C LEU A 84 -17.36 -8.29 3.93
N ALA A 85 -16.96 -7.13 3.42
CA ALA A 85 -15.67 -6.52 3.76
C ALA A 85 -15.57 -6.22 5.27
N PHE A 86 -16.65 -5.74 5.90
CA PHE A 86 -16.71 -5.50 7.34
C PHE A 86 -16.53 -6.80 8.14
N VAL A 87 -17.18 -7.89 7.72
CA VAL A 87 -17.03 -9.21 8.37
C VAL A 87 -15.58 -9.69 8.26
N ILE A 88 -14.98 -9.63 7.08
CA ILE A 88 -13.57 -10.01 6.85
C ILE A 88 -12.64 -9.18 7.74
N ALA A 89 -12.80 -7.86 7.72
CA ALA A 89 -11.97 -6.95 8.53
C ALA A 89 -12.12 -7.23 10.03
N ARG A 90 -13.35 -7.47 10.49
CA ARG A 90 -13.63 -7.80 11.89
C ARG A 90 -13.03 -9.14 12.30
N GLN A 91 -13.03 -10.15 11.43
CA GLN A 91 -12.40 -11.44 11.71
C GLN A 91 -10.87 -11.31 11.82
N ARG A 92 -10.26 -10.44 11.01
CA ARG A 92 -8.82 -10.13 11.11
C ARG A 92 -8.47 -9.47 12.44
N THR A 93 -9.35 -8.65 13.00
CA THR A 93 -9.10 -7.91 14.24
C THR A 93 -9.89 -8.47 15.42
N THR A 94 -9.24 -9.31 16.22
CA THR A 94 -9.86 -9.93 17.41
C THR A 94 -10.14 -8.96 18.56
N ASN A 95 -9.50 -7.77 18.61
CA ASN A 95 -9.55 -6.89 19.79
C ASN A 95 -9.89 -5.41 19.53
N THR A 96 -10.07 -4.97 18.28
CA THR A 96 -10.32 -3.55 17.97
C THR A 96 -11.69 -3.31 17.36
N LYS A 97 -12.37 -2.23 17.81
CA LYS A 97 -13.61 -1.76 17.20
C LYS A 97 -13.30 -1.20 15.81
N ILE A 98 -13.57 -2.00 14.77
CA ILE A 98 -13.52 -1.56 13.38
C ILE A 98 -14.79 -0.81 13.01
N LYS A 99 -14.65 0.29 12.25
CA LYS A 99 -15.77 1.01 11.64
C LYS A 99 -16.19 0.33 10.34
N PRO A 100 -17.49 0.33 9.98
CA PRO A 100 -17.93 -0.16 8.68
C PRO A 100 -17.32 0.67 7.53
N PRO A 101 -17.15 0.08 6.33
CA PRO A 101 -16.68 0.81 5.17
C PRO A 101 -17.70 1.88 4.75
N SER A 102 -17.20 3.05 4.35
CA SER A 102 -18.01 4.16 3.83
C SER A 102 -18.45 3.93 2.38
N THR A 103 -19.40 4.75 1.91
CA THR A 103 -19.82 4.75 0.49
C THR A 103 -18.65 5.01 -0.46
N SER A 104 -17.72 5.91 -0.09
CA SER A 104 -16.52 6.21 -0.87
C SER A 104 -15.58 4.99 -1.03
N TRP A 105 -15.59 4.07 -0.07
CA TRP A 105 -14.83 2.84 -0.17
C TRP A 105 -15.38 1.92 -1.27
N ILE A 106 -16.71 1.87 -1.46
CA ILE A 106 -17.36 1.08 -2.50
C ILE A 106 -16.93 1.55 -3.88
N GLU A 107 -16.95 2.85 -4.12
CA GLU A 107 -16.51 3.44 -5.40
C GLU A 107 -15.04 3.13 -5.68
N ALA A 108 -14.20 3.25 -4.65
CA ALA A 108 -12.79 2.90 -4.76
C ALA A 108 -12.58 1.40 -5.04
N PHE A 109 -13.39 0.51 -4.43
CA PHE A 109 -13.37 -0.93 -4.68
C PHE A 109 -13.78 -1.25 -6.13
N LYS A 110 -14.85 -0.64 -6.66
CA LYS A 110 -15.28 -0.80 -8.06
C LYS A 110 -14.18 -0.40 -9.04
N ARG A 111 -13.51 0.73 -8.79
CA ARG A 111 -12.43 1.20 -9.65
C ARG A 111 -11.22 0.26 -9.69
N ARG A 112 -11.00 -0.51 -8.60
CA ARG A 112 -9.91 -1.49 -8.51
C ARG A 112 -10.27 -2.86 -9.08
N ASN A 113 -11.56 -3.19 -9.13
CA ASN A 113 -12.09 -4.48 -9.56
C ASN A 113 -13.16 -4.23 -10.64
N PRO A 114 -12.75 -4.01 -11.91
CA PRO A 114 -13.66 -3.84 -13.02
C PRO A 114 -14.44 -5.13 -13.34
#